data_AF-A0A7W0V705-F1
#
_entry.id   AF-A0A7W0V705-F1
#
_cell.length_a   1.000
_cell.length_b   1.000
_cell.length_c   1.000
_cell.angle_alpha   90.00
_cell.angle_beta   90.00
_cell.angle_gamma   90.00
#
_symmetry.space_group_name_H-M   'P 1'
#
loop_
_entity.id
_entity.type
_entity.pdbx_description
1 polymer ?
#
loop_
_entity_poly.entity_id
_entity_poly.type
_entity_poly.pdbx_seq_one_letter_code
_entity_poly.pdbx_strand_id
1 'polypeptide(L)'
;MAPDVIIQDLLFEQTQEQGWKFLTLARLDPELARIPLVLCTAAVQTIKDPDMVEQLDRLGVRVVLKPFNIEELLTVLKDILTAQMLIAAATDGEATDR
;
A
#
# COMPACT_ATOMS: atom_id res chain seq x y z
N MET A 1 -15.62 9.16 5.82
CA MET A 1 -14.95 9.24 4.50
C MET A 1 -13.99 8.08 4.43
N ALA A 2 -14.03 7.26 3.39
CA ALA A 2 -13.05 6.19 3.15
C ALA A 2 -12.00 6.70 2.15
N PRO A 3 -10.69 6.62 2.45
CA PRO A 3 -9.65 7.08 1.52
C PRO A 3 -9.50 6.13 0.34
N ASP A 4 -9.13 6.66 -0.83
CA ASP A 4 -8.84 5.86 -2.01
C ASP A 4 -7.49 5.12 -1.90
N VAL A 5 -6.54 5.67 -1.13
CA VAL A 5 -5.21 5.12 -0.90
C VAL A 5 -4.66 5.56 0.46
N ILE A 6 -3.88 4.68 1.10
CA ILE A 6 -3.13 5.00 2.32
C ILE A 6 -1.65 5.10 1.99
N ILE A 7 -1.03 6.25 2.25
CA ILE A 7 0.42 6.42 2.17
C ILE A 7 0.95 6.45 3.61
N GLN A 8 1.77 5.48 3.96
CA GLN A 8 2.25 5.28 5.31
C GLN A 8 3.78 5.45 5.36
N ASP A 9 4.27 6.29 6.26
CA ASP A 9 5.68 6.23 6.66
C ASP A 9 5.89 5.10 7.67
N LEU A 10 6.83 4.20 7.36
CA LEU A 10 7.21 3.14 8.28
C LEU A 10 8.09 3.66 9.42
N LEU A 11 8.88 4.72 9.17
CA LEU A 11 9.75 5.30 10.18
C LEU A 11 8.97 6.38 10.94
N PHE A 12 8.50 6.05 12.14
CA PHE A 12 7.72 6.94 12.99
C PHE A 12 8.45 7.15 14.31
N GLU A 13 8.70 8.42 14.68
CA GLU A 13 9.45 8.78 15.89
C GLU A 13 10.79 8.02 16.03
N GLN A 14 11.51 7.85 14.92
CA GLN A 14 12.79 7.11 14.82
C GLN A 14 12.69 5.59 15.00
N THR A 15 11.49 5.02 15.15
CA THR A 15 11.26 3.58 15.26
C THR A 15 10.39 3.06 14.11
N GLN A 16 10.38 1.76 13.89
CA GLN A 16 9.51 1.12 12.90
C GLN A 16 8.32 0.38 13.53
N GLU A 17 8.33 0.19 14.85
CA GLU A 17 7.37 -0.65 15.56
C GLU A 17 5.93 -0.17 15.34
N GLN A 18 5.69 1.13 15.49
CA GLN A 18 4.35 1.70 15.28
C GLN A 18 3.90 1.59 13.82
N GLY A 19 4.83 1.76 12.88
CA GLY A 19 4.54 1.59 11.45
C GLY A 19 4.16 0.15 11.11
N TRP A 20 4.91 -0.84 11.61
CA TRP A 20 4.58 -2.26 11.42
C TRP A 20 3.25 -2.63 12.09
N LYS A 21 3.00 -2.10 13.29
CA LYS A 21 1.75 -2.29 14.02
C LYS A 21 0.56 -1.73 13.23
N PHE A 22 0.69 -0.52 12.67
CA PHE A 22 -0.36 0.06 11.84
C PHE A 22 -0.64 -0.82 10.61
N LEU A 23 0.39 -1.22 9.86
CA LEU A 23 0.23 -2.08 8.69
C LEU A 23 -0.52 -3.37 9.03
N THR A 24 -0.13 -4.00 10.14
CA THR A 24 -0.74 -5.24 10.62
C THR A 24 -2.23 -5.06 10.93
N LEU A 25 -2.58 -4.02 11.70
CA LEU A 25 -3.96 -3.72 12.06
C LEU A 25 -4.80 -3.34 10.84
N ALA A 26 -4.25 -2.54 9.93
CA ALA A 26 -4.93 -2.15 8.69
C ALA A 26 -5.22 -3.35 7.76
N ARG A 27 -4.42 -4.42 7.84
CA ARG A 27 -4.65 -5.65 7.07
C ARG A 27 -5.61 -6.63 7.75
N LEU A 28 -5.83 -6.51 9.06
CA LEU A 28 -6.82 -7.29 9.79
C LEU A 28 -8.22 -6.66 9.73
N ASP A 29 -8.31 -5.34 9.51
CA ASP A 29 -9.57 -4.62 9.40
C ASP A 29 -10.20 -4.81 8.00
N PRO A 30 -11.45 -5.32 7.88
CA PRO A 30 -12.09 -5.57 6.57
C PRO A 30 -12.38 -4.31 5.74
N GLU A 31 -12.48 -3.14 6.37
CA GLU A 31 -12.68 -1.86 5.69
C GLU A 31 -11.37 -1.26 5.19
N LEU A 32 -10.27 -1.44 5.92
CA LEU A 32 -8.96 -0.93 5.53
C LEU A 32 -8.19 -1.91 4.64
N ALA A 33 -8.42 -3.22 4.77
CA ALA A 33 -7.71 -4.24 4.00
C ALA A 33 -7.99 -4.14 2.49
N ARG A 34 -9.15 -3.60 2.09
CA ARG A 34 -9.50 -3.33 0.69
C ARG A 34 -8.84 -2.05 0.14
N ILE A 35 -8.27 -1.22 1.00
CA ILE A 35 -7.63 0.04 0.62
C ILE A 35 -6.14 -0.24 0.33
N PRO A 36 -5.64 0.15 -0.86
CA PRO A 36 -4.24 0.01 -1.20
C PRO A 36 -3.38 0.80 -0.25
N LEU A 37 -2.25 0.23 0.10
CA LEU A 37 -1.29 0.84 0.99
C LEU A 37 0.07 0.95 0.31
N VAL A 38 0.63 2.15 0.34
CA VAL A 38 1.97 2.48 -0.11
C VAL A 38 2.83 2.78 1.11
N LEU A 39 3.86 1.98 1.34
CA LEU A 39 4.91 2.30 2.30
C LEU A 39 5.87 3.31 1.69
N CYS A 40 5.96 4.49 2.29
CA CYS A 40 6.78 5.60 1.85
C CYS A 40 7.84 5.90 2.92
N THR A 41 9.01 5.25 2.84
CA THR A 41 9.92 5.16 4.00
C THR A 41 11.39 5.35 3.69
N ALA A 42 12.15 5.85 4.68
CA ALA A 42 13.61 5.89 4.70
C ALA A 42 14.25 4.62 5.30
N ALA A 43 13.45 3.63 5.73
CA ALA A 43 13.91 2.38 6.34
C ALA A 43 14.51 1.40 5.31
N VAL A 44 15.54 1.83 4.58
CA VAL A 44 16.11 1.09 3.45
C VAL A 44 16.57 -0.32 3.84
N GLN A 45 17.14 -0.50 5.04
CA GLN A 45 17.65 -1.79 5.49
C GLN A 45 16.55 -2.84 5.59
N THR A 46 15.36 -2.45 6.06
CA THR A 46 14.22 -3.37 6.20
C THR A 46 13.67 -3.81 4.83
N ILE A 47 13.82 -2.97 3.81
CA ILE A 47 13.37 -3.25 2.43
C ILE A 47 14.48 -3.95 1.61
N LYS A 48 15.68 -4.12 2.15
CA LYS A 48 16.75 -4.92 1.53
C LYS A 48 16.67 -6.40 1.87
N ASP A 49 15.87 -6.76 2.87
CA ASP A 49 15.60 -8.15 3.23
C ASP A 49 14.65 -8.78 2.18
N PRO A 50 15.10 -9.77 1.39
CA PRO A 50 14.28 -10.39 0.35
C PRO A 50 12.99 -11.01 0.89
N ASP A 51 13.02 -11.59 2.09
CA ASP A 51 11.86 -12.23 2.69
C ASP A 51 10.79 -11.18 3.05
N MET A 52 11.25 -10.00 3.50
CA MET A 52 10.37 -8.86 3.78
C MET A 52 9.76 -8.30 2.50
N VAL A 53 10.54 -8.15 1.43
CA VAL A 53 10.04 -7.67 0.13
C VAL A 53 8.97 -8.63 -0.40
N GLU A 54 9.22 -9.93 -0.35
CA GLU A 54 8.27 -10.95 -0.79
C GLU A 54 6.99 -10.92 0.07
N GLN A 55 7.12 -10.74 1.38
CA GLN A 55 5.97 -10.60 2.28
C GLN A 55 5.12 -9.37 1.94
N LEU A 56 5.75 -8.22 1.71
CA LEU A 56 5.05 -6.99 1.34
C LEU A 56 4.33 -7.13 0.01
N ASP A 57 4.95 -7.80 -0.97
CA ASP A 57 4.33 -8.05 -2.27
C ASP A 57 3.10 -8.96 -2.14
N ARG A 58 3.19 -10.05 -1.35
CA ARG A 58 2.03 -10.90 -1.04
C ARG A 58 0.88 -10.16 -0.35
N LEU A 59 1.20 -9.11 0.42
CA LEU A 59 0.21 -8.25 1.08
C LEU A 59 -0.31 -7.12 0.17
N GLY A 60 0.10 -7.09 -1.10
CA GLY A 60 -0.26 -6.05 -2.07
C GLY A 60 0.25 -4.66 -1.69
N VAL A 61 1.32 -4.59 -0.89
CA VAL A 61 1.90 -3.33 -0.42
C VAL A 61 2.98 -2.87 -1.39
N ARG A 62 2.84 -1.65 -1.91
CA ARG A 62 3.88 -1.01 -2.73
C ARG A 62 4.84 -0.24 -1.84
N VAL A 63 6.12 -0.23 -2.20
CA VAL A 63 7.15 0.48 -1.44
C VAL A 63 7.77 1.58 -2.30
N VAL A 64 7.85 2.78 -1.74
CA VAL A 64 8.54 3.95 -2.27
C VAL A 64 9.60 4.34 -1.25
N LEU A 65 10.88 4.30 -1.65
CA LEU A 65 12.00 4.61 -0.77
C LEU A 65 12.30 6.11 -0.78
N LYS A 66 12.54 6.67 0.40
CA LYS A 66 13.05 8.05 0.55
C LYS A 66 14.58 8.06 0.35
N PRO A 67 15.14 9.10 -0.31
CA PRO A 67 14.44 10.18 -1.00
C PRO A 67 13.88 9.74 -2.35
N PHE A 68 12.73 10.29 -2.74
CA PHE A 68 12.09 10.10 -4.05
C PHE A 68 11.77 11.47 -4.65
N ASN A 69 11.56 11.53 -5.97
CA ASN A 69 10.97 12.70 -6.61
C ASN A 69 9.43 12.61 -6.58
N ILE A 70 8.76 13.75 -6.66
CA ILE A 70 7.29 13.81 -6.55
C ILE A 70 6.64 13.01 -7.68
N GLU A 71 7.24 13.03 -8.87
CA GLU A 71 6.78 12.33 -10.07
C GLU A 71 6.75 10.81 -9.89
N GLU A 72 7.70 10.24 -9.17
CA GLU A 72 7.80 8.81 -8.83
C GLU A 72 6.64 8.41 -7.93
N LEU A 73 6.41 9.16 -6.84
CA LEU A 73 5.27 8.92 -5.96
C LEU A 73 3.95 9.05 -6.72
N LEU A 74 3.79 10.10 -7.53
CA LEU A 74 2.58 10.32 -8.32
C LEU A 74 2.35 9.20 -9.35
N THR A 75 3.40 8.63 -9.92
CA THR A 75 3.30 7.50 -10.86
C THR A 75 2.77 6.27 -10.13
N VAL A 76 3.37 5.93 -8.98
CA VAL A 76 2.91 4.80 -8.14
C VAL A 76 1.44 4.95 -7.74
N LEU A 77 1.02 6.15 -7.33
CA LEU A 77 -0.37 6.40 -6.96
C LEU A 77 -1.33 6.25 -8.15
N LYS A 78 -0.95 6.76 -9.33
CA LYS A 78 -1.76 6.61 -10.55
C LYS A 78 -1.93 5.16 -10.94
N ASP A 79 -0.85 4.37 -10.89
CA ASP A 79 -0.88 2.95 -11.27
C ASP A 79 -1.79 2.16 -10.33
N ILE A 80 -1.69 2.40 -9.03
CA ILE A 80 -2.53 1.75 -8.01
C ILE A 80 -4.00 2.11 -8.20
N LEU A 81 -4.32 3.39 -8.33
CA LEU A 81 -5.71 3.84 -8.50
C LEU A 81 -6.31 3.32 -9.81
N THR A 82 -5.53 3.30 -10.89
CA THR A 82 -5.96 2.72 -12.17
C THR A 82 -6.26 1.23 -12.03
N ALA A 83 -5.38 0.48 -11.36
CA ALA A 83 -5.60 -0.95 -11.11
C ALA A 83 -6.89 -1.19 -10.28
N GLN A 84 -7.13 -0.39 -9.23
CA GLN A 84 -8.37 -0.48 -8.47
C GLN A 84 -9.62 -0.21 -9.30
N MET A 85 -9.58 0.83 -10.15
CA MET A 85 -10.71 1.15 -11.02
C MET A 85 -11.02 0.00 -11.99
N LEU A 86 -9.99 -0.63 -12.56
CA LEU A 86 -10.15 -1.79 -13.44
C LEU A 86 -10.72 -3.01 -12.69
N ILE A 87 -10.26 -3.26 -11.46
CA ILE A 87 -10.79 -4.34 -10.60
C ILE A 87 -12.25 -4.07 -10.27
N ALA A 88 -12.59 -2.85 -9.85
CA ALA A 88 -13.97 -2.47 -9.53
C ALA A 88 -14.91 -2.62 -10.74
N ALA A 89 -14.47 -2.17 -11.92
CA ALA A 89 -15.24 -2.33 -13.16
C ALA A 89 -15.46 -3.81 -13.54
N ALA A 90 -14.47 -4.68 -13.29
CA ALA A 90 -14.61 -6.11 -13.53
C ALA A 90 -15.58 -6.78 -12.54
N THR A 91 -15.56 -6.38 -11.26
CA THR A 91 -16.49 -6.92 -10.24
C THR A 91 -17.93 -6.43 -10.43
N ASP A 92 -18.13 -5.22 -10.95
CA ASP A 92 -19.47 -4.67 -11.21
C ASP A 92 -20.12 -5.27 -12.47
N GLY A 93 -19.30 -5.67 -13.46
CA GLY A 93 -19.77 -6.33 -14.68
C GLY A 93 -20.40 -7.71 -14.45
N GLU A 94 -19.97 -8.45 -13.41
CA GLU A 94 -20.53 -9.76 -13.05
C GLU A 94 -21.90 -9.67 -12.34
N ALA A 95 -22.26 -8.51 -11.77
CA ALA A 95 -23.52 -8.32 -11.04
C ALA A 95 -24.72 -7.99 -11.96
N THR A 96 -24.49 -7.63 -13.22
CA THR A 96 -25.55 -7.24 -14.17
C THR A 96 -26.08 -8.41 -15.02
N ASP A 97 -25.45 -9.60 -14.94
CA ASP A 97 -25.83 -10.81 -15.69
C ASP A 97 -26.53 -11.88 -14.82
N ARG A 98 -27.18 -11.48 -13.72
CA ARG A 98 -28.00 -12.37 -12.86
C ARG A 98 -29.37 -11.81 -12.57
#